data_AF-Q015J7-F1
#
_entry.id   AF-Q015J7-F1
#
_cell.length_a   1.000
_cell.length_b   1.000
_cell.length_c   1.000
_cell.angle_alpha   90.00
_cell.angle_beta   90.00
_cell.angle_gamma   90.00
#
_symmetry.space_group_name_H-M   'P 1'
#
loop_
_entity.id
_entity.type
_entity.pdbx_description
1 polymer ?
#
loop_
_entity_poly.entity_id
_entity_poly.type
_entity_poly.pdbx_seq_one_letter_code
_entity_poly.pdbx_strand_id
1 'polypeptide(L)'
;MNFVRDVAHSLERTLGISSADDLDLRRTDVAAVSHALGELGRLQSELSRSAPSVDASDVQKARFTATWTLAHSADARHNTRAIQMLESNGRGEAESVERRAERWRDDFGEAATDRDLHYLRAVAHYNGRDYEKARAAAFDALRCDPECRQAADVREAAEEALARDGLVAAGAIAAVGLAVIGAAAATSKR
;
A
#
# COMPACT_ATOMS: atom_id res chain seq x y z
N MET A 1 0.88 -7.67 -16.01
CA MET A 1 -0.48 -8.17 -15.77
C MET A 1 -1.05 -7.42 -14.58
N ASN A 2 -2.12 -6.67 -14.76
CA ASN A 2 -2.60 -5.66 -13.81
C ASN A 2 -3.55 -6.29 -12.77
N PHE A 3 -3.07 -7.22 -11.94
CA PHE A 3 -3.89 -7.91 -10.93
C PHE A 3 -4.59 -6.93 -9.97
N VAL A 4 -3.91 -5.84 -9.57
CA VAL A 4 -4.52 -4.78 -8.75
C VAL A 4 -5.67 -4.09 -9.48
N ARG A 5 -5.56 -3.90 -10.80
CA ARG A 5 -6.65 -3.36 -11.63
C ARG A 5 -7.79 -4.36 -11.77
N ASP A 6 -7.49 -5.66 -11.86
CA ASP A 6 -8.51 -6.71 -11.99
C ASP A 6 -9.26 -6.95 -10.68
N VAL A 7 -8.57 -6.92 -9.53
CA VAL A 7 -9.20 -6.94 -8.20
C VAL A 7 -10.03 -5.68 -7.98
N ALA A 8 -9.51 -4.52 -8.36
CA ALA A 8 -10.26 -3.26 -8.31
C ALA A 8 -11.52 -3.31 -9.20
N HIS A 9 -11.43 -3.81 -10.44
CA HIS A 9 -12.58 -3.96 -11.34
C HIS A 9 -13.59 -5.03 -10.89
N SER A 10 -13.13 -6.10 -10.22
CA SER A 10 -14.02 -7.14 -9.66
C SER A 10 -14.83 -6.59 -8.48
N LEU A 11 -14.18 -5.81 -7.61
CA LEU A 11 -14.83 -5.15 -6.48
C LEU A 11 -15.75 -3.99 -6.94
N GLU A 12 -15.37 -3.24 -7.97
CA GLU A 12 -16.20 -2.19 -8.60
C GLU A 12 -17.54 -2.73 -9.12
N ARG A 13 -17.52 -3.91 -9.76
CA ARG A 13 -18.73 -4.56 -10.28
C ARG A 13 -19.69 -4.99 -9.16
N THR A 14 -19.16 -5.16 -7.96
CA THR A 14 -19.87 -5.74 -6.82
C THR A 14 -20.41 -4.66 -5.88
N LEU A 15 -19.75 -3.50 -5.76
CA LEU A 15 -20.00 -2.58 -4.63
C LEU A 15 -20.52 -1.18 -5.00
N GLY A 16 -20.29 -0.64 -6.20
CA GLY A 16 -20.93 0.59 -6.69
C GLY A 16 -20.96 1.81 -5.73
N ILE A 17 -19.81 2.43 -5.41
CA ILE A 17 -19.74 3.59 -4.47
C ILE A 17 -18.81 4.71 -4.98
N SER A 18 -19.18 5.98 -4.69
CA SER A 18 -18.48 7.23 -5.05
C SER A 18 -18.28 8.22 -3.86
N SER A 19 -17.08 8.84 -3.88
CA SER A 19 -16.34 9.96 -3.21
C SER A 19 -16.90 10.97 -2.18
N ALA A 20 -16.01 11.46 -1.27
CA ALA A 20 -15.61 12.89 -1.07
C ALA A 20 -14.41 13.13 -0.07
N ASP A 21 -13.39 13.88 -0.55
CA ASP A 21 -12.30 14.72 0.02
C ASP A 21 -11.16 14.27 1.00
N ASP A 22 -9.98 14.85 0.70
CA ASP A 22 -8.56 14.67 1.15
C ASP A 22 -7.91 13.36 0.66
N LEU A 23 -7.29 13.44 -0.54
CA LEU A 23 -6.96 12.34 -1.47
C LEU A 23 -8.15 11.38 -1.69
N ASP A 24 -8.69 11.27 -2.92
CA ASP A 24 -9.78 10.33 -3.25
C ASP A 24 -9.28 8.86 -3.28
N LEU A 25 -8.58 8.45 -2.23
CA LEU A 25 -8.30 7.08 -1.90
C LEU A 25 -9.64 6.40 -1.69
N ARG A 26 -9.98 5.49 -2.59
CA ARG A 26 -11.22 4.72 -2.56
C ARG A 26 -11.46 4.20 -1.15
N ARG A 27 -12.54 4.63 -0.50
CA ARG A 27 -12.88 4.16 0.84
C ARG A 27 -13.67 2.88 0.75
N THR A 28 -13.25 1.87 1.50
CA THR A 28 -13.99 0.62 1.66
C THR A 28 -14.97 0.72 2.83
N ASP A 29 -16.14 0.10 2.68
CA ASP A 29 -17.11 -0.01 3.76
C ASP A 29 -16.75 -1.14 4.74
N VAL A 30 -17.39 -1.13 5.91
CA VAL A 30 -17.16 -2.12 6.98
C VAL A 30 -17.60 -3.53 6.57
N ALA A 31 -18.59 -3.67 5.67
CA ALA A 31 -19.08 -4.96 5.21
C ALA A 31 -18.04 -5.65 4.30
N ALA A 32 -17.40 -4.89 3.41
CA ALA A 32 -16.31 -5.34 2.55
C ALA A 32 -15.11 -5.79 3.39
N VAL A 33 -14.74 -5.03 4.43
CA VAL A 33 -13.68 -5.43 5.37
C VAL A 33 -14.04 -6.73 6.10
N SER A 34 -15.27 -6.82 6.63
CA SER A 34 -15.73 -8.01 7.36
C SER A 34 -15.74 -9.26 6.48
N HIS A 35 -16.21 -9.12 5.24
CA HIS A 35 -16.22 -10.20 4.26
C HIS A 35 -14.80 -10.65 3.92
N ALA A 36 -13.89 -9.73 3.60
CA ALA A 36 -12.51 -10.06 3.25
C ALA A 36 -11.76 -10.74 4.41
N LEU A 37 -11.96 -10.30 5.65
CA LEU A 37 -11.39 -10.96 6.83
C LEU A 37 -12.00 -12.33 7.10
N GLY A 38 -13.31 -12.49 6.92
CA GLY A 38 -14.00 -13.76 7.05
C GLY A 38 -13.47 -14.80 6.05
N GLU A 39 -13.30 -14.39 4.79
CA GLU A 39 -12.78 -15.25 3.74
C GLU A 39 -11.31 -15.65 3.98
N LEU A 40 -10.47 -14.70 4.41
CA LEU A 40 -9.09 -15.00 4.82
C LEU A 40 -9.06 -16.04 5.95
N GLY A 41 -9.88 -15.84 6.99
CA GLY A 41 -9.94 -16.78 8.13
C GLY A 41 -10.44 -18.17 7.72
N ARG A 42 -11.44 -18.23 6.84
CA ARG A 42 -11.98 -19.50 6.30
C ARG A 42 -10.89 -20.27 5.54
N LEU A 43 -10.21 -19.62 4.59
CA LEU A 43 -9.19 -20.25 3.77
C LEU A 43 -7.97 -20.67 4.60
N GLN A 44 -7.53 -19.87 5.58
CA GLN A 44 -6.47 -20.26 6.51
C GLN A 44 -6.84 -21.51 7.32
N SER A 45 -8.09 -21.60 7.79
CA SER A 45 -8.58 -22.76 8.52
C SER A 45 -8.66 -24.02 7.63
N GLU A 46 -9.07 -23.87 6.38
CA GLU A 46 -9.13 -24.98 5.41
C GLU A 46 -7.74 -25.47 5.01
N LEU A 47 -6.80 -24.56 4.74
CA LEU A 47 -5.41 -24.91 4.46
C LEU A 47 -4.76 -25.64 5.65
N SER A 48 -5.01 -25.16 6.88
CA SER A 48 -4.50 -25.79 8.11
C SER A 48 -5.09 -27.18 8.35
N ARG A 49 -6.29 -27.45 7.82
CA ARG A 49 -6.93 -28.77 7.84
C ARG A 49 -6.55 -29.64 6.64
N SER A 50 -5.63 -29.17 5.80
CA SER A 50 -5.20 -29.83 4.56
C SER A 50 -6.38 -30.18 3.64
N ALA A 51 -7.37 -29.28 3.54
CA ALA A 51 -8.49 -29.45 2.61
C ALA A 51 -7.97 -29.49 1.17
N PRO A 52 -8.38 -30.48 0.34
CA PRO A 52 -7.79 -30.71 -0.98
C PRO A 52 -8.10 -29.63 -2.02
N SER A 53 -9.02 -28.71 -1.71
CA SER A 53 -9.48 -27.66 -2.62
C SER A 53 -8.87 -26.28 -2.38
N VAL A 54 -8.01 -26.11 -1.37
CA VAL A 54 -7.42 -24.81 -1.02
C VAL A 54 -5.91 -24.88 -1.13
N ASP A 55 -5.36 -23.99 -1.96
CA ASP A 55 -3.92 -23.81 -2.10
C ASP A 55 -3.40 -22.62 -1.27
N ALA A 56 -2.10 -22.61 -0.99
CA ALA A 56 -1.43 -21.48 -0.36
C ALA A 56 -1.63 -20.18 -1.15
N SER A 57 -1.71 -20.26 -2.48
CA SER A 57 -1.96 -19.09 -3.34
C SER A 57 -3.35 -18.48 -3.12
N ASP A 58 -4.36 -19.25 -2.73
CA ASP A 58 -5.69 -18.73 -2.40
C ASP A 58 -5.68 -17.95 -1.09
N VAL A 59 -4.96 -18.47 -0.09
CA VAL A 59 -4.74 -17.76 1.19
C VAL A 59 -3.97 -16.47 0.97
N GLN A 60 -2.95 -16.47 0.10
CA GLN A 60 -2.18 -15.29 -0.25
C GLN A 60 -3.03 -14.20 -0.93
N LYS A 61 -3.88 -14.58 -1.90
CA LYS A 61 -4.83 -13.66 -2.55
C LYS A 61 -5.86 -13.09 -1.56
N ALA A 62 -6.40 -13.93 -0.68
CA ALA A 62 -7.32 -13.49 0.35
C ALA A 62 -6.64 -12.54 1.35
N ARG A 63 -5.38 -12.81 1.70
CA ARG A 63 -4.58 -11.93 2.58
C ARG A 63 -4.37 -10.57 1.93
N PHE A 64 -3.96 -10.54 0.66
CA PHE A 64 -3.81 -9.30 -0.08
C PHE A 64 -5.12 -8.51 -0.11
N THR A 65 -6.24 -9.18 -0.42
CA THR A 65 -7.57 -8.56 -0.46
C THR A 65 -7.96 -7.98 0.91
N ALA A 66 -7.77 -8.74 1.99
CA ALA A 66 -8.01 -8.26 3.35
C ALA A 66 -7.14 -7.05 3.69
N THR A 67 -5.84 -7.10 3.43
CA THR A 67 -4.92 -5.98 3.66
C THR A 67 -5.33 -4.75 2.86
N TRP A 68 -5.67 -4.92 1.58
CA TRP A 68 -6.13 -3.83 0.72
C TRP A 68 -7.39 -3.18 1.29
N THR A 69 -8.40 -3.98 1.67
CA THR A 69 -9.65 -3.46 2.24
C THR A 69 -9.45 -2.75 3.57
N LEU A 70 -8.56 -3.27 4.42
CA LEU A 70 -8.25 -2.66 5.71
C LEU A 70 -7.52 -1.32 5.56
N ALA A 71 -6.56 -1.23 4.65
CA ALA A 71 -5.80 0.00 4.41
C ALA A 71 -6.67 1.14 3.86
N HIS A 72 -7.70 0.80 3.10
CA HIS A 72 -8.62 1.75 2.48
C HIS A 72 -9.85 2.07 3.34
N SER A 73 -9.94 1.52 4.55
CA SER A 73 -11.08 1.76 5.43
C SER A 73 -10.98 3.12 6.14
N ALA A 74 -12.12 3.80 6.30
CA ALA A 74 -12.22 5.02 7.09
C ALA A 74 -11.97 4.81 8.60
N ASP A 75 -12.11 3.57 9.10
CA ASP A 75 -11.84 3.24 10.51
C ASP A 75 -10.34 3.06 10.79
N ALA A 76 -9.79 3.90 11.68
CA ALA A 76 -8.39 3.86 12.10
C ALA A 76 -7.93 2.50 12.68
N ARG A 77 -8.85 1.71 13.25
CA ARG A 77 -8.56 0.36 13.76
C ARG A 77 -8.24 -0.60 12.62
N HIS A 78 -8.93 -0.47 11.50
CA HIS A 78 -8.65 -1.25 10.30
C HIS A 78 -7.29 -0.86 9.70
N ASN A 79 -6.96 0.43 9.65
CA ASN A 79 -5.66 0.91 9.18
C ASN A 79 -4.51 0.38 10.05
N THR A 80 -4.68 0.40 11.37
CA THR A 80 -3.72 -0.20 12.32
C THR A 80 -3.53 -1.69 12.04
N ARG A 81 -4.62 -2.41 11.74
CA ARG A 81 -4.55 -3.84 11.41
C ARG A 81 -3.84 -4.08 10.08
N ALA A 82 -4.07 -3.25 9.06
CA ALA A 82 -3.31 -3.32 7.80
C ALA A 82 -1.81 -3.12 8.03
N ILE A 83 -1.43 -2.12 8.85
CA ILE A 83 -0.02 -1.88 9.22
C ILE A 83 0.58 -3.11 9.89
N GLN A 84 -0.12 -3.74 10.83
CA GLN A 84 0.34 -4.99 11.47
C GLN A 84 0.53 -6.16 10.49
N MET A 85 -0.23 -6.19 9.40
CA MET A 85 -0.06 -7.20 8.34
C MET A 85 1.10 -6.87 7.40
N LEU A 86 1.43 -5.58 7.26
CA LEU A 86 2.44 -5.08 6.33
C LEU A 86 3.82 -4.85 6.97
N GLU A 87 3.90 -4.78 8.30
CA GLU A 87 5.12 -4.53 9.06
C GLU A 87 5.42 -5.68 10.02
N SER A 88 6.71 -5.96 10.25
CA SER A 88 7.09 -6.87 11.32
C SER A 88 6.84 -6.25 12.69
N ASN A 89 6.27 -6.99 13.64
CA ASN A 89 6.09 -6.59 15.05
C ASN A 89 7.42 -6.56 15.84
N GLY A 90 8.55 -6.23 15.18
CA GLY A 90 9.88 -6.26 15.75
C GLY A 90 10.01 -5.38 16.99
N ARG A 91 10.71 -5.87 18.00
CA ARG A 91 11.00 -5.14 19.24
C ARG A 91 12.04 -4.04 18.97
N GLY A 92 11.61 -2.91 18.43
CA GLY A 92 12.36 -1.65 18.43
C GLY A 92 13.38 -1.44 17.30
N GLU A 93 13.70 -2.45 16.49
CA GLU A 93 14.56 -2.27 15.31
C GLU A 93 13.74 -2.05 14.04
N ALA A 94 14.06 -0.97 13.31
CA ALA A 94 13.45 -0.70 12.01
C ALA A 94 13.80 -1.81 11.02
N GLU A 95 12.77 -2.46 10.48
CA GLU A 95 12.93 -3.48 9.44
C GLU A 95 13.54 -2.87 8.17
N SER A 96 14.63 -3.46 7.66
CA SER A 96 15.17 -3.09 6.35
C SER A 96 14.17 -3.41 5.23
N VAL A 97 14.24 -2.65 4.14
CA VAL A 97 13.33 -2.81 3.00
C VAL A 97 13.46 -4.22 2.39
N GLU A 98 14.68 -4.75 2.32
CA GLU A 98 14.98 -6.08 1.77
C GLU A 98 14.38 -7.20 2.62
N ARG A 99 14.51 -7.12 3.95
CA ARG A 99 13.95 -8.12 4.87
C ARG A 99 12.42 -8.11 4.84
N ARG A 100 11.83 -6.92 4.62
CA ARG A 100 10.38 -6.78 4.42
C ARG A 100 9.92 -7.46 3.14
N ALA A 101 10.61 -7.22 2.03
CA ALA A 101 10.31 -7.83 0.73
C ALA A 101 10.44 -9.36 0.78
N GLU A 102 11.45 -9.89 1.49
CA GLU A 102 11.57 -11.33 1.76
C GLU A 102 10.35 -11.90 2.47
N ARG A 103 9.92 -11.29 3.59
CA ARG A 103 8.73 -11.75 4.32
C ARG A 103 7.47 -11.66 3.47
N TRP A 104 7.33 -10.58 2.70
CA TRP A 104 6.17 -10.39 1.83
C TRP A 104 6.05 -11.47 0.74
N ARG A 105 7.17 -11.99 0.24
CA ARG A 105 7.15 -13.14 -0.68
C ARG A 105 6.51 -14.38 -0.05
N ASP A 106 6.70 -14.59 1.26
CA ASP A 106 6.06 -15.70 1.96
C ASP A 106 4.58 -15.41 2.26
N ASP A 107 4.29 -14.21 2.77
CA ASP A 107 2.95 -13.82 3.23
C ASP A 107 1.94 -13.62 2.09
N PHE A 108 2.39 -13.04 0.97
CA PHE A 108 1.56 -12.60 -0.15
C PHE A 108 1.89 -13.30 -1.49
N GLY A 109 3.07 -13.91 -1.63
CA GLY A 109 3.47 -14.64 -2.83
C GLY A 109 3.25 -13.84 -4.12
N GLU A 110 2.67 -14.48 -5.12
CA GLU A 110 2.38 -13.85 -6.42
C GLU A 110 1.13 -12.96 -6.40
N ALA A 111 0.39 -12.91 -5.29
CA ALA A 111 -0.82 -12.10 -5.19
C ALA A 111 -0.54 -10.59 -5.14
N ALA A 112 0.69 -10.19 -4.82
CA ALA A 112 1.08 -8.79 -4.74
C ALA A 112 2.55 -8.59 -5.10
N THR A 113 2.86 -7.48 -5.75
CA THR A 113 4.26 -7.05 -5.95
C THR A 113 4.75 -6.22 -4.76
N ASP A 114 6.07 -6.10 -4.59
CA ASP A 114 6.66 -5.23 -3.56
C ASP A 114 6.12 -3.79 -3.67
N ARG A 115 5.96 -3.30 -4.90
CA ARG A 115 5.35 -2.00 -5.19
C ARG A 115 3.94 -1.88 -4.61
N ASP A 116 3.09 -2.89 -4.84
CA ASP A 116 1.71 -2.89 -4.35
C ASP A 116 1.65 -2.86 -2.82
N LEU A 117 2.54 -3.60 -2.17
CA LEU A 117 2.60 -3.70 -0.72
C LEU A 117 3.17 -2.45 -0.06
N HIS A 118 4.18 -1.80 -0.68
CA HIS A 118 4.64 -0.48 -0.27
C HIS A 118 3.55 0.58 -0.43
N TYR A 119 2.79 0.54 -1.53
CA TYR A 119 1.66 1.42 -1.73
C TYR A 119 0.57 1.22 -0.67
N LEU A 120 0.18 -0.03 -0.38
CA LEU A 120 -0.79 -0.31 0.69
C LEU A 120 -0.31 0.14 2.06
N ARG A 121 0.99 0.02 2.33
CA ARG A 121 1.61 0.52 3.55
C ARG A 121 1.52 2.05 3.64
N ALA A 122 1.74 2.75 2.53
CA ALA A 122 1.60 4.20 2.45
C ALA A 122 0.16 4.63 2.73
N VAL A 123 -0.82 4.00 2.09
CA VAL A 123 -2.25 4.27 2.28
C VAL A 123 -2.68 4.03 3.73
N ALA A 124 -2.28 2.91 4.33
CA ALA A 124 -2.65 2.58 5.71
C ALA A 124 -2.07 3.59 6.72
N HIS A 125 -0.82 4.03 6.55
CA HIS A 125 -0.22 5.07 7.39
C HIS A 125 -0.87 6.44 7.16
N TYR A 126 -1.17 6.81 5.91
CA TYR A 126 -1.86 8.07 5.59
C TYR A 126 -3.23 8.15 6.25
N ASN A 127 -4.06 7.10 6.09
CA ASN A 127 -5.37 7.03 6.74
C ASN A 127 -5.26 6.91 8.27
N GLY A 128 -4.15 6.38 8.78
CA GLY A 128 -3.78 6.38 10.19
C GLY A 128 -3.21 7.71 10.71
N ARG A 129 -3.09 8.73 9.84
CA ARG A 129 -2.49 10.06 10.11
C ARG A 129 -1.01 10.03 10.51
N ASP A 130 -0.28 8.97 10.18
CA ASP A 130 1.17 8.89 10.30
C ASP A 130 1.81 9.31 8.97
N TYR A 131 1.75 10.61 8.67
CA TYR A 131 2.15 11.15 7.36
C TYR A 131 3.66 11.00 7.07
N GLU A 132 4.50 10.95 8.11
CA GLU A 132 5.93 10.69 7.94
C GLU A 132 6.18 9.28 7.38
N LYS A 133 5.56 8.26 7.98
CA LYS A 133 5.67 6.88 7.49
C LYS A 133 4.92 6.67 6.19
N ALA A 134 3.80 7.36 5.97
CA ALA A 134 3.09 7.35 4.70
C ALA A 134 3.99 7.82 3.56
N ARG A 135 4.65 8.97 3.72
CA ARG A 135 5.61 9.53 2.75
C ARG A 135 6.77 8.58 2.48
N ALA A 136 7.36 8.00 3.53
CA ALA A 136 8.47 7.05 3.39
C ALA A 136 8.05 5.78 2.63
N ALA A 137 6.88 5.21 2.95
CA ALA A 137 6.36 4.04 2.26
C ALA A 137 5.98 4.33 0.80
N ALA A 138 5.43 5.51 0.51
CA ALA A 138 5.14 5.94 -0.85
C ALA A 138 6.41 6.10 -1.69
N PHE A 139 7.49 6.62 -1.07
CA PHE A 139 8.80 6.67 -1.69
C PHE A 139 9.36 5.28 -2.00
N ASP A 140 9.21 4.31 -1.08
CA ASP A 140 9.60 2.92 -1.36
C ASP A 140 8.82 2.32 -2.55
N ALA A 141 7.52 2.60 -2.66
CA ALA A 141 6.71 2.16 -3.81
C ALA A 141 7.23 2.76 -5.14
N LEU A 142 7.58 4.05 -5.14
CA LEU A 142 8.15 4.74 -6.30
C LEU A 142 9.57 4.27 -6.66
N ARG A 143 10.34 3.74 -5.69
CA ARG A 143 11.62 3.08 -5.99
C ARG A 143 11.42 1.78 -6.77
N CYS A 144 10.32 1.07 -6.52
CA CYS A 144 9.96 -0.14 -7.28
C CYS A 144 9.41 0.20 -8.67
N ASP A 145 8.55 1.22 -8.75
CA ASP A 145 7.94 1.70 -10.00
C ASP A 145 7.80 3.25 -9.98
N PRO A 146 8.73 3.97 -10.63
CA PRO A 146 8.71 5.44 -10.65
C PRO A 146 7.47 6.05 -11.31
N GLU A 147 6.77 5.30 -12.17
CA GLU A 147 5.59 5.77 -12.91
C GLU A 147 4.28 5.51 -12.14
N CYS A 148 4.35 4.98 -10.92
CA CYS A 148 3.20 4.70 -10.08
C CYS A 148 2.55 5.99 -9.56
N ARG A 149 1.63 6.56 -10.35
CA ARG A 149 0.87 7.77 -10.00
C ARG A 149 0.19 7.68 -8.64
N GLN A 150 -0.41 6.54 -8.31
CA GLN A 150 -1.09 6.35 -7.02
C GLN A 150 -0.13 6.54 -5.82
N ALA A 151 1.12 6.12 -5.94
CA ALA A 151 2.12 6.33 -4.89
C ALA A 151 2.62 7.78 -4.87
N ALA A 152 2.76 8.42 -6.03
CA ALA A 152 3.10 9.84 -6.11
C ALA A 152 2.03 10.71 -5.43
N ASP A 153 0.75 10.46 -5.70
CA ASP A 153 -0.38 11.20 -5.13
C ASP A 153 -0.39 11.07 -3.59
N VAL A 154 -0.23 9.85 -3.05
CA VAL A 154 -0.17 9.63 -1.59
C VAL A 154 1.04 10.34 -0.97
N ARG A 155 2.18 10.36 -1.65
CA ARG A 155 3.38 11.05 -1.17
C ARG A 155 3.14 12.55 -1.08
N GLU A 156 2.58 13.15 -2.13
CA GLU A 156 2.28 14.58 -2.19
C GLU A 156 1.30 14.99 -1.08
N ALA A 157 0.19 14.28 -0.90
CA ALA A 157 -0.74 14.64 0.18
C ALA A 157 -0.17 14.42 1.58
N ALA A 158 0.71 13.43 1.78
CA ALA A 158 1.42 13.28 3.04
C ALA A 158 2.36 14.47 3.31
N GLU A 159 3.07 14.96 2.29
CA GLU A 159 3.92 16.15 2.39
C GLU A 159 3.11 17.42 2.68
N GLU A 160 1.97 17.60 2.02
CA GLU A 160 1.05 18.69 2.29
C GLU A 160 0.50 18.65 3.72
N ALA A 161 0.08 17.47 4.19
CA ALA A 161 -0.43 17.30 5.55
C ALA A 161 0.64 17.63 6.60
N LEU A 162 1.89 17.18 6.40
CA LEU A 162 3.03 17.53 7.26
C LEU A 162 3.33 19.03 7.28
N ALA A 163 3.19 19.70 6.12
CA ALA A 163 3.37 21.15 6.02
C ALA A 163 2.24 21.92 6.73
N ARG A 164 0.98 21.46 6.62
CA ARG A 164 -0.18 22.05 7.30
C ARG A 164 -0.07 21.95 8.83
N ASP A 165 0.42 20.83 9.34
CA ASP A 165 0.55 20.59 10.78
C ASP A 165 1.75 21.30 11.43
N GLY A 166 2.51 22.10 10.67
CA GLY A 166 3.67 22.85 11.17
C GLY A 166 4.86 21.98 11.58
N LEU A 167 4.80 20.67 11.30
CA LEU A 167 5.88 19.71 11.53
C LEU A 167 6.99 19.80 10.46
N VAL A 168 6.77 20.59 9.42
CA VAL A 168 7.81 21.06 8.50
C VAL A 168 7.85 22.58 8.55
N ALA A 169 8.94 23.16 9.05
CA ALA A 169 9.21 24.58 8.87
C ALA A 169 9.13 24.88 7.36
N ALA A 170 8.32 25.87 7.00
CA ALA A 170 7.94 26.26 5.63
C ALA A 170 9.09 26.63 4.65
N GLY A 171 10.34 26.25 4.94
CA GLY A 171 11.53 26.50 4.12
C GLY A 171 12.13 25.27 3.42
N ALA A 172 11.56 24.07 3.57
CA ALA A 172 12.07 22.84 2.93
C ALA A 172 11.14 22.29 1.82
N ILE A 173 10.34 23.14 1.17
CA ILE A 173 9.72 22.81 -0.11
C ILE A 173 10.82 22.88 -1.18
N ALA A 174 11.76 21.94 -1.12
CA ALA A 174 12.63 21.65 -2.24
C ALA A 174 11.78 20.87 -3.23
N ALA A 175 11.37 21.56 -4.29
CA ALA A 175 10.78 20.98 -5.47
C ALA A 175 11.54 19.72 -5.89
N VAL A 176 10.98 18.54 -5.61
CA VAL A 176 11.28 17.31 -6.35
C VAL A 176 10.15 17.11 -7.34
N GLY A 177 9.94 18.13 -8.16
CA GLY A 177 9.34 17.98 -9.47
C GLY A 177 10.42 17.52 -10.44
N LEU A 178 10.15 16.46 -11.20
CA LEU A 178 10.76 16.19 -12.50
C LEU A 178 12.30 16.14 -12.54
N ALA A 179 12.91 15.03 -12.13
CA ALA A 179 14.25 14.66 -12.59
C ALA A 179 14.16 13.36 -13.40
N VAL A 180 13.52 13.43 -14.56
CA VAL A 180 13.81 12.50 -15.67
C VAL A 180 15.26 12.76 -16.05
N ILE A 181 16.14 11.80 -15.81
CA ILE A 181 17.55 11.86 -16.22
C ILE A 181 17.59 11.80 -17.75
N GLY A 182 17.60 12.97 -18.39
CA GLY A 182 17.97 13.14 -19.78
C GLY A 182 19.49 13.08 -19.90
N ALA A 183 20.04 11.89 -20.12
CA ALA A 183 21.45 11.73 -20.51
C ALA A 183 21.56 11.70 -22.03
N ALA A 184 21.62 12.87 -22.68
CA ALA A 184 22.21 13.04 -24.00
C ALA A 184 22.40 14.54 -24.33
N ALA A 185 23.53 15.12 -23.95
CA ALA A 185 24.04 16.33 -24.60
C ALA A 185 25.57 16.37 -24.57
N ALA A 186 26.11 16.05 -25.75
CA ALA A 186 27.44 16.33 -26.27
C ALA A 186 28.22 17.49 -25.62
N THR A 187 29.49 17.25 -25.32
CA THR A 187 30.52 18.29 -25.36
C THR A 187 31.72 17.84 -26.22
N SER A 188 31.82 18.57 -27.33
CA SER A 188 32.89 18.64 -28.31
C SER A 188 34.26 18.90 -27.67
N LYS A 189 35.29 18.18 -28.10
CA LYS A 189 36.69 18.54 -27.86
C LYS A 189 37.30 19.02 -29.19
N ARG A 190 37.72 20.28 -29.22
CA ARG A 190 38.67 20.82 -30.20
C ARG A 190 40.09 20.46 -29.76
#